data_AF-A0A095CE67-F1
#
_entry.id   AF-A0A095CE67-F1
#
_cell.length_a   1.000
_cell.length_b   1.000
_cell.length_c   1.000
_cell.angle_alpha   90.00
_cell.angle_beta   90.00
_cell.angle_gamma   90.00
#
_symmetry.space_group_name_H-M   'P 1'
#
loop_
_entity.id
_entity.type
_entity.pdbx_description
1 polymer ?
#
loop_
_entity_poly.entity_id
_entity_poly.type
_entity_poly.pdbx_seq_one_letter_code
_entity_poly.pdbx_strand_id
1 'polypeptide(L)'
;MIEAGFSKSIPYDKKESYADLVTEVDKAVENYICQEILSSFPTHKIIAEEGYSGNAELTCSPTWIIDPIDGTSNFPELAVVYNPILKWLFHGIRNQGAFLNDKQIHTSKLQDLSQALVLTDWGGDRNPSVLDIKSNNIRQIISKARGSHATGIFYRHIRPGKPVDLMARNVICAGTPELANALIPLIQPVGYARD
;
A
#
# COMPACT_ATOMS: atom_id res chain seq x y z
N MET A 1 -9.33 10.35 17.91
CA MET A 1 -9.85 8.96 17.90
C MET A 1 -8.69 7.97 17.80
N ILE A 2 -7.90 8.01 16.72
CA ILE A 2 -6.72 7.14 16.53
C ILE A 2 -5.67 7.35 17.65
N GLU A 3 -5.33 8.61 17.98
CA GLU A 3 -4.36 8.90 19.05
C GLU A 3 -4.79 8.38 20.44
N ALA A 4 -6.09 8.34 20.71
CA ALA A 4 -6.62 7.81 21.96
C ALA A 4 -6.52 6.29 22.04
N GLY A 5 -6.49 5.60 20.89
CA GLY A 5 -6.34 4.15 20.78
C GLY A 5 -4.94 3.65 21.15
N PHE A 6 -3.88 4.42 20.84
CA PHE A 6 -2.49 4.00 21.11
C PHE A 6 -2.15 3.81 22.59
N SER A 7 -2.98 4.34 23.51
CA SER A 7 -2.72 4.32 24.95
C SER A 7 -3.50 3.25 25.73
N LYS A 8 -4.32 2.44 25.05
CA LYS A 8 -5.23 1.46 25.67
C LYS A 8 -5.01 0.06 25.10
N SER A 9 -5.24 -0.97 25.92
CA SER A 9 -5.38 -2.34 25.42
C SER A 9 -6.71 -2.44 24.67
N ILE A 10 -6.67 -2.57 23.35
CA ILE A 10 -7.85 -2.64 22.49
C ILE A 10 -8.14 -4.11 22.15
N PRO A 11 -9.40 -4.57 22.22
CA PRO A 11 -9.80 -5.87 21.68
C PRO A 11 -9.46 -5.97 20.19
N TYR A 12 -8.94 -7.13 19.76
CA TYR A 12 -8.61 -7.38 18.36
C TYR A 12 -9.25 -8.69 17.88
N ASP A 13 -9.65 -8.70 16.61
CA ASP A 13 -10.08 -9.89 15.90
C ASP A 13 -8.97 -10.34 14.94
N LYS A 14 -9.00 -11.62 14.55
CA LYS A 14 -8.11 -12.17 13.52
C LYS A 14 -8.86 -12.28 12.19
N LYS A 15 -8.22 -11.87 11.09
CA LYS A 15 -8.74 -12.10 9.74
C LYS A 15 -8.27 -13.47 9.23
N GLU A 16 -7.55 -13.55 8.11
CA GLU A 16 -7.16 -14.81 7.46
C GLU A 16 -6.01 -15.54 8.18
N SER A 17 -5.18 -14.81 8.94
CA SER A 17 -3.97 -15.32 9.58
C SER A 17 -3.84 -14.77 11.01
N TYR A 18 -3.08 -15.46 11.88
CA TYR A 18 -2.81 -14.96 13.24
C TYR A 18 -2.01 -13.66 13.26
N ALA A 19 -1.35 -13.33 12.14
CA ALA A 19 -0.59 -12.10 11.97
C ALA A 19 -1.42 -10.97 11.34
N ASP A 20 -2.66 -11.24 10.96
CA ASP A 20 -3.57 -10.30 10.33
C ASP A 20 -4.66 -9.92 11.35
N LEU A 21 -4.48 -8.73 11.94
CA LEU A 21 -5.24 -8.25 13.09
C LEU A 21 -6.08 -7.05 12.67
N VAL A 22 -7.34 -7.05 13.06
CA VAL A 22 -8.24 -5.89 12.92
C VAL A 22 -8.75 -5.49 14.29
N THR A 23 -8.78 -4.19 14.57
CA THR A 23 -9.29 -3.67 15.84
C THR A 23 -10.63 -2.98 15.64
N GLU A 24 -11.36 -2.75 16.74
CA GLU A 24 -12.57 -1.93 16.71
C GLU A 24 -12.29 -0.50 16.21
N VAL A 25 -11.04 -0.03 16.34
CA VAL A 25 -10.63 1.30 15.88
C VAL A 25 -10.59 1.36 14.35
N ASP A 26 -10.13 0.31 13.67
CA ASP A 26 -10.10 0.24 12.20
C ASP A 26 -11.50 0.43 11.61
N LYS A 27 -12.47 -0.38 12.09
CA LYS A 27 -13.87 -0.31 11.67
C LYS A 27 -14.49 1.05 11.98
N ALA A 28 -14.17 1.63 13.13
CA ALA A 28 -14.76 2.89 13.55
C ALA A 28 -14.19 4.09 12.79
N VAL A 29 -12.90 4.07 12.43
CA VAL A 29 -12.25 5.06 11.56
C VAL A 29 -12.79 4.96 10.14
N GLU A 30 -12.87 3.75 9.56
CA GLU A 30 -13.44 3.53 8.23
C GLU A 30 -14.87 4.08 8.15
N ASN A 31 -15.74 3.71 9.09
CA ASN A 31 -17.13 4.18 9.12
C ASN A 31 -17.24 5.70 9.19
N TYR A 32 -16.40 6.35 10.02
CA TYR A 32 -16.39 7.80 10.14
C TYR A 32 -15.98 8.47 8.81
N ILE A 33 -14.89 8.02 8.20
CA ILE A 33 -14.41 8.58 6.92
C ILE A 33 -15.46 8.36 5.82
N CYS A 34 -16.03 7.17 5.72
CA CYS A 34 -17.06 6.86 4.72
C CYS A 34 -18.31 7.74 4.87
N GLN A 35 -18.78 7.97 6.11
CA GLN A 35 -19.94 8.82 6.38
C GLN A 35 -19.69 10.27 5.97
N GLU A 36 -18.54 10.84 6.33
CA GLU A 36 -18.18 12.22 5.97
C GLU A 36 -18.06 12.40 4.44
N ILE A 37 -17.47 11.41 3.76
CA ILE A 37 -17.36 11.41 2.30
C ILE A 37 -18.75 11.37 1.66
N LEU A 38 -19.64 10.46 2.07
CA LEU A 38 -20.97 10.35 1.48
C LEU A 38 -21.88 11.54 1.83
N SER A 39 -21.68 12.18 2.99
CA SER A 39 -22.36 13.43 3.33
C SER A 39 -21.96 14.57 2.39
N SER A 40 -20.69 14.64 2.00
CA SER A 40 -20.17 15.68 1.10
C SER A 40 -20.35 15.34 -0.39
N PHE A 41 -20.30 14.05 -0.73
CA PHE A 41 -20.36 13.51 -2.08
C PHE A 41 -21.34 12.32 -2.17
N PRO A 42 -22.66 12.56 -2.10
CA PRO A 42 -23.66 11.48 -2.01
C PRO A 42 -23.70 10.52 -3.20
N THR A 43 -23.15 10.91 -4.35
CA THR A 43 -23.15 10.11 -5.59
C THR A 43 -21.85 9.34 -5.83
N HIS A 44 -20.83 9.55 -4.99
CA HIS A 44 -19.54 8.86 -5.13
C HIS A 44 -19.61 7.44 -4.57
N LYS A 45 -18.79 6.55 -5.11
CA LYS A 45 -18.66 5.17 -4.63
C LYS A 45 -17.52 5.05 -3.62
N ILE A 46 -17.58 4.00 -2.80
CA ILE A 46 -16.56 3.68 -1.81
C ILE A 46 -16.15 2.21 -1.97
N ILE A 47 -14.86 1.95 -1.93
CA ILE A 47 -14.24 0.63 -1.76
C ILE A 47 -13.37 0.73 -0.51
N ALA A 48 -13.70 -0.03 0.54
CA ALA A 48 -13.00 0.03 1.81
C ALA A 48 -12.63 -1.38 2.31
N GLU A 49 -11.48 -1.49 2.97
CA GLU A 49 -10.90 -2.78 3.35
C GLU A 49 -11.72 -3.54 4.40
N GLU A 50 -12.26 -2.86 5.41
CA GLU A 50 -12.86 -3.50 6.59
C GLU A 50 -14.33 -3.86 6.44
N GLY A 51 -14.85 -3.78 5.22
CA GLY A 51 -16.15 -4.33 4.84
C GLY A 51 -17.25 -3.32 4.59
N TYR A 52 -16.99 -1.99 4.64
CA TYR A 52 -18.01 -0.98 4.31
C TYR A 52 -18.60 -1.17 2.90
N SER A 53 -17.81 -1.65 1.95
CA SER A 53 -18.18 -1.73 0.54
C SER A 53 -18.72 -3.09 0.07
N GLY A 54 -18.52 -4.17 0.83
CA GLY A 54 -18.76 -5.53 0.32
C GLY A 54 -17.98 -5.80 -0.99
N ASN A 55 -18.59 -6.52 -1.94
CA ASN A 55 -18.00 -6.83 -3.26
C ASN A 55 -18.13 -5.65 -4.26
N ALA A 56 -17.66 -4.46 -3.89
CA ALA A 56 -17.75 -3.30 -4.77
C ALA A 56 -16.69 -3.34 -5.88
N GLU A 57 -17.14 -3.34 -7.14
CA GLU A 57 -16.24 -3.28 -8.30
C GLU A 57 -15.81 -1.83 -8.62
N LEU A 58 -14.54 -1.66 -8.99
CA LEU A 58 -14.02 -0.38 -9.47
C LEU A 58 -14.63 -0.05 -10.84
N THR A 59 -15.35 1.07 -10.92
CA THR A 59 -16.02 1.56 -12.14
C THR A 59 -15.47 2.93 -12.58
N CYS A 60 -15.94 3.45 -13.71
CA CYS A 60 -15.59 4.80 -14.17
C CYS A 60 -16.22 5.93 -13.31
N SER A 61 -17.09 5.60 -12.36
CA SER A 61 -17.64 6.58 -11.42
C SER A 61 -16.57 7.04 -10.42
N PRO A 62 -16.60 8.30 -9.93
CA PRO A 62 -15.74 8.75 -8.84
C PRO A 62 -15.86 7.80 -7.65
N THR A 63 -14.73 7.19 -7.29
CA THR A 63 -14.67 6.13 -6.28
C THR A 63 -13.54 6.43 -5.31
N TRP A 64 -13.87 6.45 -4.02
CA TRP A 64 -12.91 6.57 -2.93
C TRP A 64 -12.44 5.18 -2.52
N ILE A 65 -11.14 4.95 -2.54
CA ILE A 65 -10.54 3.73 -2.02
C ILE A 65 -9.97 4.08 -0.66
N ILE A 66 -10.53 3.49 0.38
CA ILE A 66 -10.22 3.81 1.78
C ILE A 66 -9.58 2.59 2.39
N ASP A 67 -8.41 2.81 2.96
CA ASP A 67 -7.75 1.84 3.81
C ASP A 67 -7.41 2.60 5.10
N PRO A 68 -8.07 2.26 6.22
CA PRO A 68 -7.97 3.02 7.45
C PRO A 68 -6.57 2.91 8.08
N ILE A 69 -5.87 1.78 7.90
CA ILE A 69 -4.55 1.51 8.49
C ILE A 69 -3.66 0.70 7.52
N ASP A 70 -3.62 1.09 6.25
CA ASP A 70 -2.49 0.95 5.34
C ASP A 70 -2.77 1.70 4.02
N GLY A 71 -1.80 1.75 3.12
CA GLY A 71 -1.91 2.52 1.88
C GLY A 71 -2.44 1.69 0.72
N THR A 72 -3.41 2.20 -0.04
CA THR A 72 -3.86 1.52 -1.28
C THR A 72 -3.01 1.86 -2.52
N SER A 73 -2.96 0.93 -3.48
CA SER A 73 -1.99 0.89 -4.59
C SER A 73 -2.45 1.50 -5.92
N ASN A 74 -3.40 2.46 -5.94
CA ASN A 74 -3.96 2.98 -7.20
C ASN A 74 -3.13 4.14 -7.84
N PHE A 75 -3.47 4.56 -9.06
CA PHE A 75 -3.12 5.87 -9.63
C PHE A 75 -4.26 6.87 -9.39
N PRO A 76 -4.48 7.31 -8.15
CA PRO A 76 -5.61 8.18 -7.88
C PRO A 76 -5.40 9.55 -8.53
N GLU A 77 -6.49 10.26 -8.77
CA GLU A 77 -6.44 11.69 -9.06
C GLU A 77 -5.92 12.47 -7.83
N LEU A 78 -6.19 11.98 -6.62
CA LEU A 78 -5.77 12.51 -5.33
C LEU A 78 -5.40 11.36 -4.37
N ALA A 79 -4.22 11.40 -3.77
CA ALA A 79 -3.80 10.51 -2.69
C ALA A 79 -3.57 11.31 -1.40
N VAL A 80 -3.96 10.73 -0.27
CA VAL A 80 -3.64 11.25 1.07
C VAL A 80 -3.25 10.08 1.97
N VAL A 81 -2.10 10.18 2.64
CA VAL A 81 -1.63 9.23 3.64
C VAL A 81 -1.20 10.02 4.86
N TYR A 82 -1.79 9.72 6.02
CA TYR A 82 -1.50 10.43 7.25
C TYR A 82 -0.92 9.48 8.30
N ASN A 83 0.31 9.77 8.75
CA ASN A 83 0.89 9.13 9.92
C ASN A 83 0.61 10.01 11.16
N PRO A 84 -0.31 9.59 12.05
CA PRO A 84 -0.71 10.40 13.20
C PRO A 84 0.37 10.50 14.28
N ILE A 85 1.26 9.50 14.39
CA ILE A 85 2.32 9.48 15.40
C ILE A 85 3.37 10.54 15.09
N LEU A 86 3.82 10.58 13.83
CA LEU A 86 4.85 11.52 13.38
C LEU A 86 4.27 12.85 12.88
N LYS A 87 2.94 12.94 12.77
CA LYS A 87 2.23 14.08 12.15
C LYS A 87 2.76 14.35 10.74
N TRP A 88 2.91 13.28 9.96
CA TRP A 88 3.32 13.36 8.57
C TRP A 88 2.09 13.19 7.69
N LEU A 89 1.75 14.24 6.96
CA LEU A 89 0.72 14.25 5.94
C LEU A 89 1.39 14.17 4.57
N PHE A 90 1.32 13.01 3.95
CA PHE A 90 1.66 12.84 2.55
C PHE A 90 0.40 13.10 1.72
N HIS A 91 0.51 13.93 0.68
CA HIS A 91 -0.57 14.11 -0.28
C HIS A 91 -0.03 14.36 -1.68
N GLY A 92 -0.83 14.03 -2.69
CA GLY A 92 -0.47 14.28 -4.08
C GLY A 92 -1.69 14.33 -4.97
N ILE A 93 -1.65 15.21 -5.96
CA ILE A 93 -2.68 15.31 -7.00
C ILE A 93 -2.01 15.03 -8.35
N ARG A 94 -2.70 14.27 -9.19
CA ARG A 94 -2.22 13.96 -10.54
C ARG A 94 -1.80 15.25 -11.26
N ASN A 95 -0.59 15.27 -11.79
CA ASN A 95 0.04 16.41 -12.47
C ASN A 95 0.28 17.67 -11.61
N GLN A 96 0.10 17.64 -10.29
CA GLN A 96 0.41 18.77 -9.39
C GLN A 96 1.54 18.47 -8.40
N GLY A 97 2.09 17.25 -8.44
CA GLY A 97 3.19 16.81 -7.58
C GLY A 97 2.72 16.09 -6.31
N ALA A 98 3.70 15.73 -5.49
CA ALA A 98 3.51 15.07 -4.20
C ALA A 98 4.23 15.87 -3.11
N PHE A 99 3.68 15.84 -1.89
CA PHE A 99 4.08 16.69 -0.78
C PHE A 99 4.09 15.91 0.53
N LEU A 100 4.97 16.29 1.44
CA LEU A 100 5.00 15.90 2.84
C LEU A 100 4.92 17.17 3.70
N ASN A 101 3.85 17.33 4.46
CA ASN A 101 3.60 18.54 5.27
C ASN A 101 3.83 19.82 4.44
N ASP A 102 3.15 19.91 3.29
CA ASP A 102 3.22 21.01 2.31
C ASP A 102 4.57 21.21 1.60
N LYS A 103 5.59 20.41 1.94
CA LYS A 103 6.88 20.44 1.23
C LYS A 103 6.88 19.45 0.10
N GLN A 104 7.16 19.92 -1.11
CA GLN A 104 7.24 19.06 -2.28
C GLN A 104 8.32 17.98 -2.10
N ILE A 105 7.98 16.75 -2.47
CA ILE A 105 8.87 15.60 -2.43
C ILE A 105 9.11 15.04 -3.83
N HIS A 106 10.25 14.39 -3.99
CA HIS A 106 10.68 13.79 -5.25
C HIS A 106 11.31 12.43 -5.00
N THR A 107 11.22 11.55 -5.98
CA THR A 107 11.94 10.28 -5.94
C THR A 107 13.43 10.48 -6.16
N SER A 108 14.23 9.49 -5.76
CA SER A 108 15.65 9.44 -6.11
C SER A 108 15.81 9.23 -7.63
N LYS A 109 16.94 9.71 -8.16
CA LYS A 109 17.34 9.51 -9.57
C LYS A 109 18.32 8.35 -9.74
N LEU A 110 18.44 7.49 -8.73
CA LEU A 110 19.36 6.36 -8.76
C LEU A 110 18.89 5.36 -9.81
N GLN A 111 19.85 4.79 -10.55
CA GLN A 111 19.59 3.79 -11.58
C GLN A 111 20.25 2.44 -11.24
N ASP A 112 21.27 2.47 -10.40
CA ASP A 112 22.03 1.29 -9.99
C ASP A 112 21.44 0.67 -8.73
N LEU A 113 20.96 -0.58 -8.85
CA LEU A 113 20.37 -1.34 -7.76
C LEU A 113 21.37 -1.53 -6.60
N SER A 114 22.67 -1.66 -6.88
CA SER A 114 23.71 -1.87 -5.86
C SER A 114 23.87 -0.70 -4.90
N GLN A 115 23.33 0.47 -5.25
CA GLN A 115 23.31 1.67 -4.41
C GLN A 115 21.94 1.93 -3.78
N ALA A 116 20.91 1.21 -4.22
CA ALA A 116 19.54 1.40 -3.77
C ALA A 116 19.28 0.71 -2.42
N LEU A 117 18.45 1.35 -1.62
CA LEU A 117 17.80 0.75 -0.47
C LEU A 117 16.47 0.17 -0.94
N VAL A 118 16.24 -1.12 -0.73
CA VAL A 118 14.99 -1.78 -1.10
C VAL A 118 14.13 -1.98 0.15
N LEU A 119 12.86 -1.62 0.05
CA LEU A 119 11.86 -1.84 1.10
C LEU A 119 10.90 -2.92 0.63
N THR A 120 10.58 -3.87 1.51
CA THR A 120 9.61 -4.94 1.24
C THR A 120 8.88 -5.30 2.52
N ASP A 121 7.79 -6.07 2.43
CA ASP A 121 7.11 -6.64 3.59
C ASP A 121 6.86 -8.14 3.41
N TRP A 122 6.62 -8.85 4.51
CA TRP A 122 6.28 -10.27 4.55
C TRP A 122 4.78 -10.52 4.35
N GLY A 123 3.92 -9.50 4.48
CA GLY A 123 2.46 -9.61 4.42
C GLY A 123 1.86 -10.42 5.58
N GLY A 124 0.57 -10.73 5.52
CA GLY A 124 -0.15 -11.52 6.54
C GLY A 124 -0.12 -13.05 6.34
N ASP A 125 0.07 -13.52 5.10
CA ASP A 125 0.09 -14.94 4.75
C ASP A 125 1.28 -15.68 5.36
N ARG A 126 1.02 -16.81 6.04
CA ARG A 126 2.00 -17.62 6.76
C ARG A 126 2.14 -19.04 6.19
N ASN A 127 1.59 -19.31 5.00
CA ASN A 127 1.79 -20.59 4.33
C ASN A 127 3.30 -20.79 4.04
N PRO A 128 3.91 -21.92 4.45
CA PRO A 128 5.35 -22.16 4.25
C PRO A 128 5.80 -21.97 2.80
N SER A 129 5.02 -22.45 1.82
CA SER A 129 5.37 -22.33 0.40
C SER A 129 5.44 -20.87 -0.07
N VAL A 130 4.57 -20.00 0.47
CA VAL A 130 4.55 -18.56 0.19
C VAL A 130 5.74 -17.87 0.88
N LEU A 131 6.04 -18.26 2.12
CA LEU A 131 7.19 -17.75 2.86
C LEU A 131 8.52 -18.13 2.19
N ASP A 132 8.61 -19.33 1.61
CA ASP A 132 9.79 -19.77 0.87
C ASP A 132 10.03 -18.91 -0.38
N ILE A 133 8.97 -18.62 -1.14
CA ILE A 133 9.03 -17.72 -2.30
C ILE A 133 9.49 -16.32 -1.86
N LYS A 134 8.87 -15.76 -0.82
CA LYS A 134 9.23 -14.43 -0.28
C LYS A 134 10.68 -14.39 0.22
N SER A 135 11.11 -15.42 0.93
CA SER A 135 12.49 -15.55 1.42
C SER A 135 13.49 -15.63 0.28
N ASN A 136 13.18 -16.38 -0.78
CA ASN A 136 14.03 -16.46 -1.97
C ASN A 136 14.11 -15.11 -2.71
N ASN A 137 13.00 -14.40 -2.85
CA ASN A 137 12.99 -13.06 -3.45
C ASN A 137 13.87 -12.08 -2.66
N ILE A 138 13.73 -12.06 -1.33
CA ILE A 138 14.56 -11.21 -0.45
C ILE A 138 16.04 -11.58 -0.62
N ARG A 139 16.37 -12.87 -0.64
CA ARG A 139 17.75 -13.35 -0.87
C ARG A 139 18.32 -12.82 -2.19
N GLN A 140 17.55 -12.86 -3.27
CA GLN A 140 17.98 -12.35 -4.58
C GLN A 140 18.22 -10.84 -4.53
N ILE A 141 17.32 -10.09 -3.88
CA ILE A 141 17.42 -8.64 -3.74
C ILE A 141 18.65 -8.24 -2.93
N ILE A 142 18.86 -8.81 -1.73
CA ILE A 142 19.99 -8.43 -0.86
C ILE A 142 21.35 -8.78 -1.47
N SER A 143 21.38 -9.75 -2.40
CA SER A 143 22.62 -10.09 -3.11
C SER A 143 23.03 -9.04 -4.14
N LYS A 144 22.13 -8.12 -4.51
CA LYS A 144 22.33 -7.11 -5.55
C LYS A 144 22.11 -5.67 -5.11
N ALA A 145 21.40 -5.45 -4.00
CA ALA A 145 21.09 -4.12 -3.48
C ALA A 145 22.05 -3.71 -2.34
N ARG A 146 22.13 -2.40 -2.07
CA ARG A 146 22.95 -1.88 -0.95
C ARG A 146 22.47 -2.41 0.41
N GLY A 147 21.16 -2.59 0.53
CA GLY A 147 20.50 -3.11 1.71
C GLY A 147 19.01 -3.33 1.47
N SER A 148 18.40 -4.13 2.32
CA SER A 148 16.96 -4.36 2.34
C SER A 148 16.42 -4.17 3.74
N HIS A 149 15.29 -3.48 3.89
CA HIS A 149 14.56 -3.36 5.15
C HIS A 149 13.13 -3.87 4.98
N ALA A 150 12.62 -4.48 6.05
CA ALA A 150 11.20 -4.80 6.16
C ALA A 150 10.46 -3.56 6.67
N THR A 151 9.68 -2.89 5.83
CA THR A 151 8.85 -1.74 6.22
C THR A 151 7.60 -1.66 5.36
N GLY A 152 6.49 -1.17 5.93
CA GLY A 152 5.29 -0.81 5.18
C GLY A 152 5.53 0.31 4.14
N ILE A 153 5.41 -0.11 2.87
CA ILE A 153 4.80 0.57 1.71
C ILE A 153 5.41 1.87 1.10
N PHE A 154 5.68 1.84 -0.21
CA PHE A 154 5.34 2.82 -1.29
C PHE A 154 5.49 2.12 -2.66
N TYR A 155 4.77 2.47 -3.77
CA TYR A 155 4.31 1.59 -4.90
C TYR A 155 4.55 1.97 -6.41
N ARG A 156 4.58 0.96 -7.35
CA ARG A 156 4.31 0.96 -8.84
C ARG A 156 4.45 -0.46 -9.49
N HIS A 157 3.52 -1.12 -10.19
CA HIS A 157 3.78 -2.48 -10.76
C HIS A 157 4.49 -2.55 -12.14
N ILE A 158 4.98 -3.75 -12.46
CA ILE A 158 5.76 -4.25 -13.59
C ILE A 158 4.87 -4.82 -14.70
N ARG A 159 5.07 -4.31 -15.91
CA ARG A 159 5.22 -5.07 -17.18
C ARG A 159 5.68 -4.02 -18.19
N PRO A 160 6.78 -4.21 -18.94
CA PRO A 160 7.14 -3.30 -20.01
C PRO A 160 5.93 -3.14 -20.94
N GLY A 161 5.33 -1.94 -20.97
CA GLY A 161 4.20 -1.62 -21.84
C GLY A 161 2.81 -2.11 -21.42
N LYS A 162 2.55 -2.55 -20.16
CA LYS A 162 1.16 -2.77 -19.68
C LYS A 162 0.79 -1.87 -18.49
N PRO A 163 -0.48 -1.44 -18.37
CA PRO A 163 -0.97 -0.69 -17.21
C PRO A 163 -0.79 -1.49 -15.91
N VAL A 164 -0.71 -0.78 -14.77
CA VAL A 164 -0.71 -1.41 -13.43
C VAL A 164 -2.01 -2.19 -13.24
N ASP A 165 -1.88 -3.47 -12.88
CA ASP A 165 -3.00 -4.33 -12.52
C ASP A 165 -3.13 -4.36 -11.00
N LEU A 166 -4.06 -3.55 -10.48
CA LEU A 166 -4.27 -3.34 -9.05
C LEU A 166 -4.76 -4.58 -8.34
N MET A 167 -5.55 -5.38 -9.04
CA MET A 167 -6.14 -6.59 -8.51
C MET A 167 -5.09 -7.71 -8.45
N ALA A 168 -3.91 -7.56 -9.06
CA ALA A 168 -2.89 -8.60 -9.11
C ALA A 168 -2.12 -8.79 -7.79
N ARG A 169 -2.43 -8.01 -6.73
CA ARG A 169 -1.83 -8.08 -5.38
C ARG A 169 -0.28 -8.10 -5.36
N ASN A 170 0.37 -7.47 -6.34
CA ASN A 170 1.83 -7.44 -6.50
C ASN A 170 2.29 -6.09 -7.09
N VAL A 171 3.41 -5.51 -6.62
CA VAL A 171 3.79 -4.12 -6.95
C VAL A 171 5.30 -3.80 -6.74
N ILE A 172 5.96 -3.03 -7.64
CA ILE A 172 7.41 -2.60 -7.61
C ILE A 172 7.69 -1.13 -8.05
N CYS A 173 7.32 -0.28 -7.16
CA CYS A 173 7.84 1.02 -6.77
C CYS A 173 9.35 1.22 -6.95
N ALA A 174 9.74 2.17 -7.80
CA ALA A 174 11.11 2.62 -7.88
C ALA A 174 11.19 4.09 -8.29
N GLY A 175 12.27 4.76 -7.90
CA GLY A 175 12.51 6.16 -8.27
C GLY A 175 12.75 6.37 -9.77
N THR A 176 13.22 5.33 -10.47
CA THR A 176 13.43 5.34 -11.92
C THR A 176 13.00 4.01 -12.57
N PRO A 177 12.71 4.00 -13.88
CA PRO A 177 12.41 2.77 -14.62
C PRO A 177 13.55 1.75 -14.61
N GLU A 178 14.81 2.19 -14.58
CA GLU A 178 15.99 1.31 -14.58
C GLU A 178 16.02 0.46 -13.31
N LEU A 179 15.77 1.08 -12.14
CA LEU A 179 15.68 0.35 -10.87
C LEU A 179 14.53 -0.64 -10.86
N ALA A 180 13.35 -0.22 -11.34
CA ALA A 180 12.20 -1.14 -11.45
C ALA A 180 12.57 -2.34 -12.33
N ASN A 181 13.15 -2.09 -13.51
CA ASN A 181 13.54 -3.13 -14.45
C ASN A 181 14.64 -4.07 -13.90
N ALA A 182 15.53 -3.56 -13.07
CA ALA A 182 16.54 -4.37 -12.39
C ALA A 182 15.95 -5.31 -11.32
N LEU A 183 14.82 -4.94 -10.70
CA LEU A 183 14.11 -5.74 -9.70
C LEU A 183 13.23 -6.83 -10.33
N ILE A 184 12.61 -6.57 -11.48
CA ILE A 184 11.72 -7.52 -12.19
C ILE A 184 12.28 -8.96 -12.22
N PRO A 185 13.50 -9.23 -12.73
CA PRO A 185 13.98 -10.59 -12.90
C PRO A 185 14.37 -11.28 -11.58
N LEU A 186 14.40 -10.54 -10.46
CA LEU A 186 14.80 -11.07 -9.15
C LEU A 186 13.63 -11.64 -8.36
N ILE A 187 12.40 -11.35 -8.77
CA ILE A 187 11.19 -11.56 -7.98
C ILE A 187 10.29 -12.56 -8.67
N GLN A 188 10.03 -13.66 -7.97
CA GLN A 188 9.00 -14.61 -8.31
C GLN A 188 7.67 -14.17 -7.67
N PRO A 189 6.61 -13.93 -8.46
CA PRO A 189 5.31 -13.53 -7.91
C PRO A 189 4.67 -14.70 -7.15
N VAL A 190 3.96 -14.37 -6.07
CA VAL A 190 3.08 -15.31 -5.39
C VAL A 190 1.74 -15.34 -6.13
N GLY A 191 1.19 -16.54 -6.34
CA GLY A 191 -0.06 -16.77 -7.07
C GLY A 191 -1.30 -16.44 -6.25
N TYR A 192 -1.48 -15.18 -5.85
CA TYR A 192 -2.71 -14.72 -5.22
C TYR A 192 -3.85 -14.62 -6.24
N ALA A 193 -5.08 -14.87 -5.78
CA ALA A 193 -6.27 -14.57 -6.56
C ALA A 193 -6.35 -13.05 -6.82
N ARG A 194 -6.93 -12.66 -7.95
CA ARG A 194 -7.28 -11.26 -8.18
C ARG A 194 -8.44 -10.87 -7.27
N ASP A 195 -8.37 -9.66 -6.75
CA ASP A 195 -9.51 -8.95 -6.17
C ASP A 195 -10.61 -8.68 -7.21
#